data_AF-A0A1H3VPV2-F1
#
_entry.id   AF-A0A1H3VPV2-F1
#
_cell.length_a   1.000
_cell.length_b   1.000
_cell.length_c   1.000
_cell.angle_alpha   90.00
_cell.angle_beta   90.00
_cell.angle_gamma   90.00
#
_symmetry.space_group_name_H-M   'P 1'
#
loop_
_entity.id
_entity.type
_entity.pdbx_description
1 polymer ?
#
loop_
_entity_poly.entity_id
_entity_poly.type
_entity_poly.pdbx_seq_one_letter_code
_entity_poly.pdbx_strand_id
1 'polypeptide(L)'
;MSRGDAGQCDAAQSDAAESGAARSDAARSDAARSDAAAVLRRDLRIVNRKGLHARASARFVETVERFEAVATVSKDGMRVDGRSIMGLLMLAASHGSVIEVETRGPEAPALLKALAELVGDMFGEGG
;
A
#
# COMPACT_ATOMS: atom_id res chain seq x y z
N MET A 1 60.29 32.25 -62.20
CA MET A 1 58.92 32.63 -61.79
C MET A 1 58.17 31.31 -61.54
N SER A 2 57.98 30.90 -60.27
CA SER A 2 56.67 30.90 -59.54
C SER A 2 55.52 30.16 -60.26
N ARG A 3 54.74 29.21 -59.73
CA ARG A 3 54.57 28.43 -58.44
C ARG A 3 53.69 27.18 -58.78
N GLY A 4 53.45 26.15 -57.96
CA GLY A 4 54.07 25.64 -56.71
C GLY A 4 54.95 24.40 -57.00
N ASP A 5 55.11 23.35 -56.17
CA ASP A 5 54.57 22.96 -54.85
C ASP A 5 53.12 22.40 -54.84
N ALA A 6 52.80 21.11 -54.63
CA ALA A 6 53.25 20.02 -53.72
C ALA A 6 52.36 19.87 -52.46
N GLY A 7 52.27 18.63 -51.95
CA GLY A 7 51.96 18.36 -50.55
C GLY A 7 50.50 18.05 -50.17
N GLN A 8 50.40 17.20 -49.15
CA GLN A 8 49.34 17.15 -48.15
C GLN A 8 47.88 16.86 -48.58
N CYS A 9 47.61 15.56 -48.77
CA CYS A 9 46.48 14.97 -48.03
C CYS A 9 46.97 14.72 -46.59
N ASP A 10 46.67 15.63 -45.65
CA ASP A 10 46.85 15.36 -44.22
C ASP A 10 45.51 15.25 -43.50
N ALA A 11 45.50 14.45 -42.45
CA ALA A 11 44.33 14.23 -41.61
C ALA A 11 44.22 15.30 -40.53
N ALA A 12 43.00 15.61 -40.10
CA ALA A 12 42.69 15.87 -38.68
C ALA A 12 41.19 16.06 -38.44
N GLN A 13 40.64 15.23 -37.53
CA GLN A 13 39.72 15.64 -36.44
C GLN A 13 38.30 16.15 -36.83
N SER A 14 37.23 15.88 -36.08
CA SER A 14 37.11 15.27 -34.75
C SER A 14 35.76 14.57 -34.54
N ASP A 15 35.83 13.41 -33.89
CA ASP A 15 34.95 12.92 -32.82
C ASP A 15 33.44 12.64 -32.95
N ALA A 16 33.11 11.55 -32.24
CA ALA A 16 31.90 11.26 -31.47
C ALA A 16 30.63 10.74 -32.17
N ALA A 17 30.37 9.45 -31.87
CA ALA A 17 29.12 8.88 -31.37
C ALA A 17 27.82 9.20 -32.15
N GLU A 18 27.21 8.22 -32.84
CA GLU A 18 26.41 7.12 -32.26
C GLU A 18 25.06 7.53 -31.63
N SER A 19 24.13 6.58 -31.72
CA SER A 19 22.86 6.48 -30.99
C SER A 19 21.64 7.21 -31.57
N GLY A 20 20.71 6.39 -32.07
CA GLY A 20 19.34 6.77 -32.45
C GLY A 20 18.30 5.68 -32.15
N ALA A 21 18.66 4.66 -31.36
CA ALA A 21 17.83 3.49 -31.05
C ALA A 21 17.35 3.51 -29.58
N ALA A 22 16.71 4.60 -29.15
CA ALA A 22 16.19 4.77 -27.80
C ALA A 22 14.73 5.27 -27.81
N ARG A 23 13.79 4.39 -28.16
CA ARG A 23 12.34 4.60 -27.98
C ARG A 23 11.68 3.33 -27.41
N SER A 24 11.98 2.95 -26.17
CA SER A 24 11.22 1.89 -25.45
C SER A 24 11.33 1.85 -23.92
N ASP A 25 12.23 2.57 -23.24
CA ASP A 25 12.39 2.39 -21.78
C ASP A 25 11.40 3.17 -20.90
N ALA A 26 10.92 4.33 -21.33
CA ALA A 26 10.08 5.19 -20.48
C ALA A 26 8.75 4.52 -20.03
N ALA A 27 8.17 3.64 -20.85
CA ALA A 27 6.89 2.99 -20.56
C ALA A 27 7.00 1.75 -19.63
N ARG A 28 8.21 1.20 -19.41
CA ARG A 28 8.40 0.02 -18.54
C ARG A 28 8.62 0.39 -17.06
N SER A 29 8.98 1.64 -16.77
CA SER A 29 9.38 2.10 -15.43
C SER A 29 8.22 2.45 -14.49
N ASP A 30 6.98 2.53 -15.00
CA ASP A 30 5.80 2.87 -14.19
C ASP A 30 5.09 1.60 -13.65
N ALA A 31 4.93 0.58 -14.50
CA ALA A 31 4.36 -0.73 -14.10
C ALA A 31 5.15 -1.38 -12.94
N ALA A 32 6.48 -1.26 -12.96
CA ALA A 32 7.37 -1.81 -11.91
C ALA A 32 7.26 -1.10 -10.54
N ARG A 33 6.58 0.05 -10.45
CA ARG A 33 6.31 0.74 -9.17
C ARG A 33 4.98 0.32 -8.52
N SER A 34 4.14 -0.45 -9.20
CA SER A 34 2.79 -0.80 -8.73
C SER A 34 2.70 -2.16 -8.00
N ASP A 35 3.77 -2.94 -7.92
CA ASP A 35 3.74 -4.32 -7.39
C ASP A 35 4.09 -4.43 -5.89
N ALA A 36 4.61 -3.35 -5.30
CA ALA A 36 4.70 -3.21 -3.84
C ALA A 36 3.34 -2.71 -3.30
N ALA A 37 2.34 -3.58 -3.26
CA ALA A 37 0.99 -3.25 -2.78
C ALA A 37 1.06 -2.56 -1.40
N ALA A 38 0.51 -1.34 -1.33
CA ALA A 38 0.75 -0.43 -0.22
C ALA A 38 0.36 -1.04 1.14
N VAL A 39 1.30 -1.01 2.10
CA VAL A 39 1.04 -1.39 3.49
C VAL A 39 0.66 -0.12 4.24
N LEU A 40 -0.57 -0.06 4.75
CA LEU A 40 -1.07 1.06 5.54
C LEU A 40 -1.34 0.64 6.97
N ARG A 41 -1.20 1.57 7.93
CA ARG A 41 -1.50 1.36 9.34
C ARG A 41 -2.31 2.51 9.91
N ARG A 42 -3.21 2.21 10.85
CA ARG A 42 -3.94 3.21 11.62
C ARG A 42 -4.38 2.68 12.97
N ASP A 43 -4.21 3.50 13.99
CA ASP A 43 -4.81 3.30 15.31
C ASP A 43 -6.31 3.64 15.27
N LEU A 44 -7.15 2.69 15.66
CA LEU A 44 -8.60 2.87 15.80
C LEU A 44 -9.00 2.70 17.26
N ARG A 45 -9.67 3.72 17.82
CA ARG A 45 -10.25 3.65 19.17
C ARG A 45 -11.60 2.96 19.13
N ILE A 46 -11.76 1.92 19.96
CA ILE A 46 -13.00 1.18 20.12
C ILE A 46 -14.00 2.03 20.93
N VAL A 47 -15.08 2.48 20.28
CA VAL A 47 -16.07 3.40 20.86
C VAL A 47 -17.43 2.77 21.17
N ASN A 48 -17.72 1.55 20.72
CA ASN A 48 -18.94 0.85 21.09
C ASN A 48 -18.84 0.29 22.53
N ARG A 49 -19.96 0.32 23.28
CA ARG A 49 -19.97 0.03 24.73
C ARG A 49 -19.43 -1.35 25.11
N LYS A 50 -19.60 -2.36 24.25
CA LYS A 50 -19.24 -3.75 24.51
C LYS A 50 -17.90 -4.18 23.89
N GLY A 51 -17.24 -3.31 23.12
CA GLY A 51 -15.97 -3.60 22.44
C GLY A 51 -16.07 -4.60 21.27
N LEU A 52 -14.97 -5.28 20.95
CA LEU A 52 -14.94 -6.38 19.95
C LEU A 52 -15.54 -7.68 20.51
N HIS A 53 -16.85 -7.68 20.73
CA HIS A 53 -17.64 -8.89 20.99
C HIS A 53 -18.20 -9.48 19.69
N ALA A 54 -18.84 -10.65 19.76
CA ALA A 54 -19.21 -11.47 18.60
C ALA A 54 -19.86 -10.71 17.42
N ARG A 55 -20.86 -9.85 17.67
CA ARG A 55 -21.53 -9.06 16.61
C ARG A 55 -20.63 -7.97 16.01
N ALA A 56 -19.84 -7.27 16.83
CA ALA A 56 -18.89 -6.27 16.36
C ALA A 56 -17.77 -6.93 15.54
N SER A 57 -17.23 -8.05 16.03
CA SER A 57 -16.23 -8.86 15.33
C SER A 57 -16.77 -9.46 14.02
N ALA A 58 -18.02 -9.93 13.99
CA ALA A 58 -18.66 -10.39 12.76
C ALA A 58 -18.74 -9.27 11.70
N ARG A 59 -19.22 -8.08 12.08
CA ARG A 59 -19.24 -6.90 11.19
C ARG A 59 -17.85 -6.47 10.73
N PHE A 60 -16.81 -6.67 11.55
CA PHE A 60 -15.43 -6.44 11.14
C PHE A 60 -15.00 -7.43 10.06
N VAL A 61 -15.24 -8.74 10.28
CA VAL A 61 -14.95 -9.80 9.28
C VAL A 61 -15.71 -9.56 7.98
N GLU A 62 -17.02 -9.34 8.03
CA GLU A 62 -17.89 -8.97 6.89
C GLU A 62 -17.40 -7.69 6.17
N THR A 63 -16.66 -6.82 6.87
CA THR A 63 -16.04 -5.64 6.25
C THR A 63 -14.73 -5.98 5.56
N VAL A 64 -13.88 -6.83 6.13
CA VAL A 64 -12.64 -7.28 5.48
C VAL A 64 -12.93 -8.11 4.23
N GLU A 65 -13.91 -9.01 4.28
CA GLU A 65 -14.28 -9.91 3.17
C GLU A 65 -14.86 -9.21 1.94
N ARG A 66 -15.16 -7.90 2.03
CA ARG A 66 -15.68 -7.09 0.91
C ARG A 66 -14.59 -6.50 0.00
N PHE A 67 -13.31 -6.71 0.30
CA PHE A 67 -12.19 -6.09 -0.42
C PHE A 67 -11.11 -7.10 -0.83
N GLU A 68 -10.44 -6.83 -1.95
CA GLU A 68 -9.18 -7.46 -2.36
C GLU A 68 -8.00 -6.89 -1.53
N ALA A 69 -8.06 -7.08 -0.22
CA ALA A 69 -7.03 -6.69 0.73
C ALA A 69 -7.12 -7.56 2.00
N VAL A 70 -5.99 -7.69 2.70
CA VAL A 70 -5.93 -8.31 4.02
C VAL A 70 -5.88 -7.24 5.11
N ALA A 71 -6.54 -7.51 6.24
CA ALA A 71 -6.39 -6.75 7.47
C ALA A 71 -5.69 -7.62 8.54
N THR A 72 -4.78 -7.01 9.28
CA THR A 72 -4.15 -7.58 10.48
C THR A 72 -4.39 -6.63 11.63
N VAL A 73 -4.92 -7.14 12.74
CA VAL A 73 -5.31 -6.33 13.91
C VAL A 73 -4.41 -6.67 15.08
N SER A 74 -3.89 -5.65 15.75
CA SER A 74 -2.97 -5.82 16.88
C SER A 74 -3.40 -5.03 18.12
N LYS A 75 -3.20 -5.61 19.30
CA LYS A 75 -3.39 -4.97 20.62
C LYS A 75 -2.57 -5.72 21.67
N ASP A 76 -1.93 -4.98 22.59
CA ASP A 76 -1.18 -5.53 23.73
C ASP A 76 -0.18 -6.65 23.37
N GLY A 77 0.50 -6.52 22.21
CA GLY A 77 1.45 -7.51 21.70
C GLY A 77 0.83 -8.73 21.01
N MET A 78 -0.50 -8.90 21.08
CA MET A 78 -1.23 -9.89 20.28
C MET A 78 -1.51 -9.33 18.88
N ARG A 79 -1.48 -10.20 17.86
CA ARG A 79 -1.75 -9.87 16.45
C ARG A 79 -2.55 -11.00 15.79
N VAL A 80 -3.61 -10.66 15.06
CA VAL A 80 -4.56 -11.62 14.46
C VAL A 80 -4.98 -11.21 13.04
N ASP A 81 -5.41 -12.18 12.22
CA ASP A 81 -6.06 -11.93 10.93
C ASP A 81 -7.45 -11.30 11.16
N GLY A 82 -7.75 -10.20 10.47
CA GLY A 82 -9.02 -9.47 10.56
C GLY A 82 -10.24 -10.25 10.08
N ARG A 83 -10.06 -11.39 9.41
CA ARG A 83 -11.13 -12.35 9.04
C ARG A 83 -11.37 -13.42 10.11
N SER A 84 -10.49 -13.55 11.10
CA SER A 84 -10.65 -14.51 12.20
C SER A 84 -11.54 -13.92 13.29
N ILE A 85 -12.84 -14.21 13.24
CA ILE A 85 -13.78 -13.80 14.30
C ILE A 85 -13.31 -14.26 15.70
N MET A 86 -12.74 -15.46 15.82
CA MET A 86 -12.17 -15.97 17.06
C MET A 86 -10.91 -15.18 17.47
N GLY A 87 -10.04 -14.84 16.52
CA GLY A 87 -8.87 -13.98 16.77
C GLY A 87 -9.26 -12.60 17.30
N LEU A 88 -10.25 -11.95 16.67
CA LEU A 88 -10.75 -10.64 17.09
C LEU A 88 -11.36 -10.68 18.50
N LEU A 89 -12.08 -11.75 18.85
CA LEU A 89 -12.59 -11.96 20.22
C LEU A 89 -11.46 -12.11 21.24
N MET A 90 -10.36 -12.81 20.90
CA MET A 90 -9.22 -13.01 21.79
C MET A 90 -8.41 -11.74 22.08
N LEU A 91 -8.46 -10.72 21.21
CA LEU A 91 -7.81 -9.41 21.47
C LEU A 91 -8.37 -8.67 22.71
N ALA A 92 -9.56 -9.06 23.18
CA ALA A 92 -10.26 -8.46 24.32
C ALA A 92 -10.27 -6.91 24.24
N ALA A 93 -10.54 -6.37 23.05
CA ALA A 93 -10.53 -4.93 22.79
C ALA A 93 -11.84 -4.30 23.33
N SER A 94 -11.77 -3.81 24.57
CA SER A 94 -12.86 -3.17 25.29
C SER A 94 -13.10 -1.71 24.83
N HIS A 95 -14.23 -1.14 25.22
CA HIS A 95 -14.52 0.28 25.04
C HIS A 95 -13.37 1.17 25.58
N GLY A 96 -12.97 2.16 24.79
CA GLY A 96 -11.89 3.10 25.09
C GLY A 96 -10.49 2.59 24.73
N SER A 97 -10.31 1.28 24.51
CA SER A 97 -9.05 0.72 24.03
C SER A 97 -8.75 1.12 22.58
N VAL A 98 -7.49 0.95 22.18
CA VAL A 98 -7.01 1.19 20.82
C VAL A 98 -6.54 -0.13 20.22
N ILE A 99 -6.87 -0.35 18.95
CA ILE A 99 -6.31 -1.41 18.11
C ILE A 99 -5.46 -0.77 17.00
N GLU A 100 -4.31 -1.35 16.69
CA GLU A 100 -3.58 -1.05 15.45
C GLU A 100 -4.20 -1.92 14.35
N VAL A 101 -4.68 -1.29 13.27
CA VAL A 101 -5.11 -1.99 12.06
C VAL A 101 -4.08 -1.75 10.96
N GLU A 102 -3.51 -2.85 10.44
CA GLU A 102 -2.61 -2.87 9.29
C GLU A 102 -3.34 -3.50 8.09
N THR A 103 -3.39 -2.80 6.95
CA THR A 103 -3.96 -3.33 5.70
C THR A 103 -2.90 -3.47 4.61
N ARG A 104 -3.06 -4.49 3.75
CA ARG A 104 -2.18 -4.77 2.60
C ARG A 104 -2.96 -5.31 1.41
N GLY A 105 -2.51 -5.03 0.20
CA GLY A 105 -3.14 -5.47 -1.05
C GLY A 105 -3.69 -4.31 -1.89
N PRO A 106 -4.21 -4.59 -3.10
CA PRO A 106 -4.75 -3.58 -4.02
C PRO A 106 -5.73 -2.60 -3.37
N GLU A 107 -6.64 -3.10 -2.53
CA GLU A 107 -7.68 -2.27 -1.89
C GLU A 107 -7.34 -1.84 -0.45
N ALA A 108 -6.09 -1.96 -0.02
CA ALA A 108 -5.66 -1.60 1.35
C ALA A 108 -6.11 -0.20 1.84
N PRO A 109 -6.11 0.87 1.01
CA PRO A 109 -6.61 2.19 1.42
C PRO A 109 -8.13 2.21 1.62
N ALA A 110 -8.89 1.52 0.77
CA ALA A 110 -10.34 1.47 0.84
C ALA A 110 -10.80 0.64 2.04
N LEU A 111 -10.16 -0.52 2.27
CA LEU A 111 -10.40 -1.35 3.45
C LEU A 111 -10.10 -0.61 4.76
N LEU A 112 -8.96 0.09 4.85
CA LEU A 112 -8.60 0.82 6.08
C LEU A 112 -9.57 1.97 6.37
N LYS A 113 -10.08 2.63 5.32
CA LYS A 113 -11.15 3.64 5.44
C LYS A 113 -12.44 3.00 5.94
N ALA A 114 -12.90 1.92 5.32
CA ALA A 114 -14.14 1.24 5.69
C ALA A 114 -14.11 0.70 7.14
N LEU A 115 -12.98 0.18 7.61
CA LEU A 115 -12.79 -0.24 8.99
C LEU A 115 -12.80 0.95 9.97
N ALA A 116 -12.20 2.09 9.61
CA ALA A 116 -12.26 3.30 10.42
C ALA A 116 -13.70 3.86 10.52
N GLU A 117 -14.46 3.81 9.43
CA GLU A 117 -15.88 4.21 9.39
C GLU A 117 -16.75 3.25 10.22
N LEU A 118 -16.57 1.93 10.09
CA LEU A 118 -17.27 0.93 10.90
C LEU A 118 -17.04 1.12 12.40
N VAL A 119 -15.79 1.34 12.82
CA VAL A 119 -15.47 1.59 14.24
C VAL A 119 -16.07 2.93 14.69
N GLY A 120 -16.02 3.98 13.85
CA GLY A 120 -16.60 5.29 14.13
C GLY A 120 -18.12 5.27 14.30
N ASP A 121 -18.83 4.45 13.50
CA ASP A 121 -20.27 4.17 13.63
C ASP A 121 -20.61 3.25 14.82
N MET A 122 -19.65 2.99 15.73
CA MET A 122 -19.78 2.07 16.85
C MET A 122 -20.23 0.66 16.41
N PHE A 123 -19.78 0.18 15.25
CA PHE A 123 -20.25 -1.05 14.60
C PHE A 123 -21.77 -1.07 14.34
N GLY A 124 -22.42 0.10 14.20
CA GLY A 124 -23.87 0.28 14.10
C GLY A 124 -24.61 -0.10 15.38
N GLU A 125 -23.99 0.13 16.55
CA GLU A 125 -24.55 -0.18 17.88
C GLU A 125 -24.91 1.07 18.72
N GLY A 126 -24.94 2.26 18.10
CA GLY A 126 -25.13 3.56 18.78
C GLY A 126 -26.55 3.87 19.30
N GLY A 127 -27.36 2.86 19.62
CA GLY A 127 -28.75 2.99 20.11
C GLY A 127 -28.98 2.38 21.49
#